data_AF-A0AAP8N7L5-F1
#
_entry.id   AF-A0AAP8N7L5-F1
#
_cell.length_a   1.000
_cell.length_b   1.000
_cell.length_c   1.000
_cell.angle_alpha   90.00
_cell.angle_beta   90.00
_cell.angle_gamma   90.00
#
_symmetry.space_group_name_H-M   'P 1'
#
loop_
_entity.id
_entity.type
_entity.pdbx_description
1 polymer ?
#
loop_
_entity_poly.entity_id
_entity_poly.type
_entity_poly.pdbx_seq_one_letter_code
_entity_poly.pdbx_strand_id
1 'polypeptide(L)'
;YDLVQHLIDNGHRDIACLHSSLDYHVSIDRLEGYKKCLIDNGIPLRSDRIIDSGYTMEQAYEASEALLSSDELPTAIFAIDDLKIIG
;
A
#
# COMPACT_ATOMS: atom_id res chain seq x y z
N TYR A 1 -5.58 -6.12 -7.11
CA TYR A 1 -7.01 -5.78 -7.05
C TYR A 1 -7.67 -6.59 -5.93
N ASP A 2 -7.77 -7.92 -6.06
CA ASP A 2 -8.54 -8.77 -5.14
C ASP A 2 -8.17 -8.64 -3.66
N LEU A 3 -6.87 -8.52 -3.33
CA LEU A 3 -6.44 -8.33 -1.95
C LEU A 3 -6.92 -6.98 -1.37
N VAL A 4 -6.87 -5.92 -2.17
CA VAL A 4 -7.36 -4.59 -1.78
C VAL A 4 -8.88 -4.62 -1.63
N GLN A 5 -9.58 -5.30 -2.55
CA GLN A 5 -11.02 -5.51 -2.44
C GLN A 5 -11.37 -6.25 -1.15
N HIS A 6 -10.61 -7.29 -0.78
CA HIS A 6 -10.83 -8.01 0.48
C HIS A 6 -10.69 -7.09 1.71
N LEU A 7 -9.70 -6.19 1.73
CA LEU A 7 -9.57 -5.21 2.82
C LEU A 7 -10.78 -4.25 2.85
N ILE A 8 -11.23 -3.77 1.69
CA ILE A 8 -12.41 -2.91 1.57
C ILE A 8 -13.68 -3.62 2.04
N ASP A 9 -13.85 -4.89 1.68
CA ASP A 9 -14.99 -5.73 2.07
C ASP A 9 -15.01 -5.97 3.59
N ASN A 10 -13.85 -6.01 4.23
CA ASN A 10 -13.70 -6.04 5.69
C ASN A 10 -13.91 -4.67 6.38
N GLY A 11 -14.25 -3.63 5.61
CA GLY A 11 -14.58 -2.30 6.15
C GLY A 11 -13.43 -1.30 6.14
N HIS A 12 -12.24 -1.68 5.67
CA HIS A 12 -11.12 -0.74 5.56
C HIS A 12 -11.40 0.28 4.45
N ARG A 13 -11.04 1.54 4.72
CA ARG A 13 -11.23 2.66 3.77
C ARG A 13 -9.98 3.52 3.63
N ASP A 14 -9.13 3.53 4.65
CA ASP A 14 -7.79 4.11 4.58
C ASP A 14 -6.77 2.97 4.49
N ILE A 15 -6.29 2.71 3.28
CA ILE A 15 -5.38 1.60 2.97
C ILE A 15 -4.11 2.22 2.40
N ALA A 16 -2.96 1.98 3.04
CA ALA A 16 -1.68 2.39 2.48
C ALA A 16 -1.14 1.31 1.52
N CYS A 17 -0.54 1.73 0.42
CA CYS A 17 0.16 0.88 -0.54
C CYS A 17 1.67 1.11 -0.40
N LEU A 18 2.41 0.10 0.10
CA LEU A 18 3.87 0.09 0.01
C LEU A 18 4.30 -0.60 -1.28
N HIS A 19 5.08 0.10 -2.07
CA HIS A 19 5.67 -0.43 -3.29
C HIS A 19 7.19 -0.32 -3.27
N SER A 20 7.86 -1.33 -3.82
CA SER A 20 9.28 -1.25 -4.16
C SER A 20 9.44 -0.58 -5.53
N SER A 21 10.64 -0.67 -6.14
CA SER A 21 10.93 0.01 -7.41
C SER A 21 9.86 -0.21 -8.48
N LEU A 22 9.45 0.89 -9.12
CA LEU A 22 8.55 0.91 -10.27
C LEU A 22 9.25 0.51 -11.58
N ASP A 23 10.52 0.11 -11.54
CA ASP A 23 11.25 -0.42 -12.69
C ASP A 23 10.71 -1.78 -13.16
N TYR A 24 10.01 -2.50 -12.27
CA TYR A 24 9.40 -3.78 -12.58
C TYR A 24 7.95 -3.59 -12.99
N HIS A 25 7.60 -4.13 -14.17
CA HIS A 25 6.22 -4.13 -14.67
C HIS A 25 5.20 -4.69 -13.66
N VAL A 26 5.61 -5.67 -12.84
CA VAL A 26 4.77 -6.26 -11.78
C VAL A 26 4.38 -5.24 -10.71
N SER A 27 5.31 -4.36 -10.31
CA SER A 27 5.04 -3.32 -9.31
C SER A 27 4.07 -2.27 -9.85
N ILE A 28 4.23 -1.88 -11.12
CA ILE A 28 3.33 -0.96 -11.82
C ILE A 28 1.92 -1.56 -11.87
N ASP A 29 1.78 -2.80 -12.36
CA ASP A 29 0.48 -3.46 -12.52
C ASP A 29 -0.24 -3.63 -11.16
N ARG A 30 0.50 -3.95 -10.10
CA ARG A 30 -0.04 -4.06 -8.73
C ARG A 30 -0.49 -2.71 -8.19
N LEU A 31 0.28 -1.64 -8.42
CA LEU A 31 -0.08 -0.28 -8.01
C LEU A 31 -1.34 0.20 -8.76
N GLU A 32 -1.42 -0.03 -10.07
CA GLU A 32 -2.61 0.29 -10.86
C GLU A 32 -3.83 -0.52 -10.40
N GLY A 33 -3.63 -1.80 -10.05
CA GLY A 33 -4.68 -2.64 -9.48
C GLY A 33 -5.19 -2.14 -8.11
N TYR A 34 -4.32 -1.55 -7.30
CA TYR A 34 -4.69 -0.87 -6.05
C TYR A 34 -5.49 0.41 -6.33
N LYS A 35 -4.97 1.30 -7.17
CA LYS A 35 -5.64 2.56 -7.55
C LYS A 35 -7.03 2.30 -8.13
N LYS A 36 -7.13 1.34 -9.05
CA LYS A 36 -8.38 0.93 -9.69
C LYS A 36 -9.39 0.45 -8.67
N CYS A 37 -8.99 -0.39 -7.72
CA CYS A 37 -9.88 -0.92 -6.68
C CYS A 37 -10.44 0.19 -5.78
N LEU A 38 -9.61 1.16 -5.39
CA LEU A 38 -10.09 2.33 -4.63
C LEU A 38 -11.11 3.15 -5.41
N ILE A 39 -10.83 3.44 -6.69
CA ILE A 39 -11.73 4.20 -7.57
C ILE A 39 -13.06 3.47 -7.74
N ASP A 40 -13.02 2.16 -8.03
CA ASP A 40 -14.22 1.34 -8.26
C ASP A 40 -15.11 1.26 -6.98
N ASN A 41 -14.54 1.48 -5.79
CA ASN A 41 -15.26 1.53 -4.50
C ASN A 41 -15.52 2.97 -3.99
N GLY A 42 -15.21 4.01 -4.78
CA GLY A 42 -15.43 5.41 -4.42
C GLY A 42 -14.53 5.95 -3.31
N ILE A 43 -13.39 5.30 -3.06
CA ILE A 43 -12.41 5.72 -2.06
C ILE A 43 -11.42 6.71 -2.72
N PRO A 44 -11.19 7.89 -2.13
CA PRO A 44 -10.26 8.87 -2.70
C PRO A 44 -8.83 8.35 -2.69
N LEU A 45 -8.14 8.53 -3.83
CA LEU A 45 -6.72 8.21 -3.91
C LEU A 45 -5.91 9.26 -3.13
N ARG A 46 -5.25 8.81 -2.07
CA ARG A 46 -4.37 9.62 -1.24
C ARG A 46 -2.91 9.38 -1.65
N SER A 47 -2.22 10.41 -2.13
CA SER A 47 -0.80 10.29 -2.53
C SER A 47 0.12 10.00 -1.33
N ASP A 48 -0.25 10.49 -0.15
CA ASP A 48 0.40 10.19 1.14
C ASP A 48 0.17 8.75 1.62
N ARG A 49 -0.66 7.97 0.91
CA ARG A 49 -0.88 6.54 1.13
C ARG A 49 -0.19 5.67 0.08
N ILE A 50 0.59 6.26 -0.82
CA ILE A 50 1.42 5.52 -1.78
C ILE A 50 2.87 5.75 -1.35
N ILE A 51 3.49 4.71 -0.82
CA ILE A 51 4.76 4.81 -0.12
C ILE A 51 5.78 3.97 -0.86
N ASP A 52 6.88 4.61 -1.23
CA ASP A 52 8.05 3.92 -1.77
C ASP A 52 8.82 3.29 -0.61
N SER A 53 8.83 1.96 -0.54
CA SER A 53 9.56 1.19 0.46
C SER A 53 11.03 0.94 0.07
N GLY A 54 11.47 1.42 -1.09
CA GLY A 54 12.79 1.14 -1.62
C GLY A 54 12.99 -0.33 -2.01
N TYR A 55 14.24 -0.70 -2.26
CA TYR A 55 14.63 -2.05 -2.71
C TYR A 55 15.30 -2.87 -1.60
N THR A 56 15.81 -2.22 -0.55
CA THR A 56 16.45 -2.90 0.57
C THR A 56 15.48 -3.11 1.73
N MET A 57 15.75 -4.14 2.54
CA MET A 57 14.97 -4.40 3.76
C MET A 57 15.04 -3.24 4.76
N GLU A 58 16.17 -2.52 4.82
CA GLU A 58 16.35 -1.35 5.68
C GLU A 58 15.44 -0.19 5.24
N GLN A 59 15.39 0.11 3.94
CA GLN A 59 14.49 1.13 3.39
C GLN A 59 13.02 0.77 3.63
N ALA A 60 12.68 -0.51 3.48
CA ALA A 60 11.31 -0.96 3.71
C ALA A 60 10.90 -0.85 5.18
N TYR A 61 11.85 -1.11 6.09
CA TYR A 61 11.65 -0.90 7.52
C TYR A 61 11.47 0.58 7.85
N GLU A 62 12.33 1.46 7.34
CA GLU A 62 12.23 2.91 7.55
C GLU A 62 10.92 3.49 7.00
N ALA A 63 10.49 3.06 5.81
CA ALA A 63 9.21 3.48 5.21
C ALA A 63 8.01 3.01 6.05
N SER A 64 8.08 1.80 6.60
CA SER A 64 7.05 1.26 7.49
C SER A 64 7.03 2.00 8.83
N GLU A 65 8.19 2.30 9.43
CA GLU A 65 8.28 3.09 10.66
C GLU A 65 7.78 4.53 10.47
N ALA A 66 8.10 5.15 9.33
CA ALA A 66 7.63 6.50 9.00
C ALA A 66 6.09 6.53 8.88
N LEU A 67 5.51 5.49 8.28
CA LEU A 67 4.06 5.33 8.20
C LEU A 67 3.43 5.14 9.59
N LEU A 68 4.04 4.30 10.43
CA LEU A 68 3.57 4.02 11.78
C LEU A 68 3.76 5.21 12.74
N SER A 69 4.69 6.11 12.42
CA SER A 69 4.95 7.34 13.19
C SER A 69 4.10 8.52 12.72
N SER A 70 3.25 8.34 11.70
CA SER A 70 2.33 9.38 11.23
C SER A 70 1.16 9.54 12.20
N ASP A 71 0.71 10.79 12.42
CA ASP A 71 -0.47 11.10 13.23
C ASP A 71 -1.75 10.44 12.68
N GLU A 72 -1.80 10.18 11.37
CA GLU A 72 -2.90 9.47 10.71
C GLU A 72 -2.45 8.09 10.24
N LEU A 73 -2.57 7.11 11.11
CA LEU A 73 -2.32 5.70 10.80
C LEU A 73 -3.36 5.16 9.81
N PRO A 74 -2.95 4.50 8.70
CA PRO A 74 -3.88 3.81 7.84
C PRO A 74 -4.53 2.64 8.58
N THR A 75 -5.76 2.31 8.21
CA THR A 75 -6.48 1.18 8.80
C THR A 75 -6.00 -0.18 8.30
N ALA A 76 -5.31 -0.21 7.15
CA ALA A 76 -4.71 -1.41 6.59
C ALA A 76 -3.51 -1.04 5.70
N ILE A 77 -2.60 -2.00 5.52
CA ILE A 77 -1.41 -1.85 4.71
C ILE A 77 -1.38 -2.94 3.63
N PHE A 78 -1.19 -2.55 2.38
CA PHE A 78 -0.98 -3.40 1.23
C PHE A 78 0.48 -3.29 0.77
N ALA A 79 1.27 -4.34 0.98
CA ALA A 79 2.62 -4.44 0.45
C ALA A 79 2.60 -5.13 -0.92
N ILE A 80 3.23 -4.51 -1.91
CA ILE A 80 3.37 -5.05 -3.25
C ILE A 80 4.39 -6.20 -3.30
N ASP A 81 5.36 -6.26 -2.41
CA ASP A 81 6.38 -7.33 -2.37
C ASP A 81 6.11 -8.34 -1.23
N ASP A 82 6.76 -9.51 -1.25
CA ASP A 82 6.70 -10.57 -0.21
C ASP A 82 7.26 -10.14 1.17
N LEU A 83 7.27 -8.85 1.44
CA LEU A 83 7.51 -8.32 2.76
C LEU A 83 6.34 -8.74 3.65
N LYS A 84 6.61 -9.72 4.52
CA LYS A 84 5.72 -10.11 5.62
C LYS A 84 5.50 -8.90 6.53
N ILE A 85 4.53 -8.06 6.18
CA ILE A 85 3.99 -7.07 7.09
C ILE A 85 3.00 -7.81 7.98
N ILE A 86 3.47 -8.17 9.17
CA ILE A 86 2.61 -8.56 10.29
C ILE A 86 2.53 -7.32 11.18
N GLY A 87 1.36 -6.70 11.22
CA GLY A 87 1.00 -5.60 12.11
C GLY A 87 -0.47 -5.72 12.45
#